data_AF-A0A1R4H9H3-F1
#
_entry.id   AF-A0A1R4H9H3-F1
#
_cell.length_a   1.000
_cell.length_b   1.000
_cell.length_c   1.000
_cell.angle_alpha   90.00
_cell.angle_beta   90.00
_cell.angle_gamma   90.00
#
_symmetry.space_group_name_H-M   'P 1'
#
loop_
_entity.id
_entity.type
_entity.pdbx_description
1 polymer ?
#
loop_
_entity_poly.entity_id
_entity_poly.type
_entity_poly.pdbx_seq_one_letter_code
_entity_poly.pdbx_strand_id
1 'polypeptide(L)'
;MSSHKHHGFSLLEILIAFTILAFSLTILLRIFSTGVNSALMSEEYTAAVQIAESLMAKTGAESRPKNGQNSGIENDKYRWEVSVRPFNFIAGKFQMKSTAELFKVDATVSWGDDDNDRQVRLSTLKLVNKEQ
;
A
#
# COMPACT_ATOMS: atom_id res chain seq x y z
N MET A 1 33.27 -53.68 -43.88
CA MET A 1 32.60 -52.52 -44.49
C MET A 1 31.68 -51.90 -43.45
N SER A 2 32.08 -50.78 -42.86
CA SER A 2 31.22 -49.87 -42.07
C SER A 2 32.08 -48.64 -41.75
N SER A 3 31.87 -47.55 -42.47
CA SER A 3 32.47 -46.26 -42.13
C SER A 3 31.51 -45.58 -41.17
N HIS A 4 31.88 -45.52 -39.89
CA HIS A 4 31.17 -44.70 -38.91
C HIS A 4 31.42 -43.23 -39.25
N LYS A 5 30.39 -42.55 -39.77
CA LYS A 5 30.39 -41.08 -39.83
C LYS A 5 30.36 -40.54 -38.40
N HIS A 6 31.48 -40.00 -37.96
CA HIS A 6 31.52 -39.16 -36.76
C HIS A 6 30.74 -37.88 -37.05
N HIS A 7 29.53 -37.77 -36.53
CA HIS A 7 28.80 -36.51 -36.46
C HIS A 7 29.46 -35.64 -35.39
N GLY A 8 30.45 -34.83 -35.79
CA GLY A 8 30.98 -33.78 -34.92
C GLY A 8 29.90 -32.73 -34.65
N PHE A 9 29.80 -32.27 -33.41
CA PHE A 9 28.92 -31.15 -33.03
C PHE A 9 29.17 -29.95 -33.94
N SER A 10 28.10 -29.38 -34.50
CA SER A 10 28.21 -28.21 -35.37
C SER A 10 28.53 -26.96 -34.54
N LEU A 11 29.37 -26.06 -35.05
CA LEU A 11 29.55 -24.72 -34.46
C LEU A 11 28.22 -23.97 -34.31
N LEU A 12 27.28 -24.22 -35.22
CA LEU A 12 25.92 -23.69 -35.17
C LEU A 12 25.19 -24.15 -33.90
N GLU A 13 25.43 -25.37 -33.45
CA GLU A 13 24.76 -25.95 -32.28
C GLU A 13 25.22 -25.29 -30.98
N ILE A 14 26.53 -25.04 -30.84
CA ILE A 14 27.08 -24.28 -29.71
C ILE A 14 26.53 -22.85 -29.70
N LEU A 15 26.43 -22.22 -30.88
CA LEU A 15 25.85 -20.88 -31.01
C LEU A 15 24.38 -20.86 -30.62
N ILE A 16 23.58 -21.83 -31.07
CA ILE A 16 22.17 -21.95 -30.71
C ILE A 16 22.02 -22.19 -29.20
N ALA A 17 22.80 -23.11 -28.63
CA ALA A 17 22.77 -23.38 -27.19
C ALA A 17 23.12 -22.14 -26.36
N PHE A 18 24.14 -21.38 -26.77
CA PHE A 18 24.52 -20.14 -26.11
C PHE A 18 23.45 -19.06 -26.26
N THR A 19 22.82 -18.97 -27.43
CA THR A 19 21.72 -18.02 -27.67
C THR A 19 20.51 -18.33 -26.79
N ILE A 20 20.12 -19.61 -26.68
CA ILE A 20 19.05 -20.05 -25.79
C ILE A 20 19.41 -19.73 -24.34
N LEU A 21 20.63 -20.05 -23.91
CA LEU A 21 21.11 -19.76 -22.56
C LEU A 21 21.04 -18.26 -22.24
N ALA A 22 21.52 -17.40 -23.15
CA ALA A 22 21.50 -15.96 -22.99
C ALA A 22 20.07 -15.43 -22.86
N PHE A 23 19.12 -15.93 -23.67
CA PHE A 23 17.72 -15.56 -23.54
C PHE A 23 17.10 -16.05 -22.25
N SER A 24 17.34 -17.31 -21.86
CA SER A 24 16.87 -17.86 -20.59
C SER A 24 17.35 -17.03 -19.41
N LEU A 25 18.65 -16.67 -19.38
CA LEU A 25 19.21 -15.83 -18.33
C LEU A 25 18.58 -14.43 -18.30
N THR A 26 18.39 -13.82 -19.48
CA THR A 26 17.74 -12.51 -19.59
C THR A 26 16.32 -12.54 -19.01
N ILE A 27 15.54 -13.57 -19.33
CA ILE A 27 14.18 -13.74 -18.82
C ILE A 27 14.20 -13.95 -17.30
N LEU A 28 15.11 -14.78 -16.78
CA LEU A 28 15.25 -15.01 -15.34
C LEU A 28 15.58 -13.72 -14.58
N LEU A 29 16.54 -12.93 -15.07
CA LEU A 29 16.91 -11.66 -14.47
C LEU A 29 15.75 -10.67 -14.49
N ARG A 30 14.95 -10.64 -15.57
CA ARG A 30 13.74 -9.81 -15.63
C ARG A 30 12.71 -10.21 -14.59
N ILE A 31 12.41 -11.50 -14.45
CA ILE A 31 11.46 -11.99 -13.44
C ILE A 31 11.94 -11.64 -12.03
N PHE A 32 13.22 -11.87 -11.75
CA PHE A 32 13.83 -11.54 -10.45
C PHE A 32 13.72 -10.04 -10.15
N SER A 33 14.04 -9.18 -11.11
CA SER A 33 13.97 -7.72 -10.96
C SER A 33 12.54 -7.26 -10.67
N THR A 34 11.55 -7.82 -11.38
CA THR A 34 10.13 -7.54 -11.11
C THR A 34 9.73 -8.00 -9.71
N GLY A 35 10.19 -9.16 -9.26
CA GLY A 35 9.92 -9.67 -7.92
C GLY A 35 10.46 -8.76 -6.82
N VAL A 36 11.70 -8.29 -6.96
CA VAL A 36 12.32 -7.34 -6.01
C VAL A 36 11.54 -6.03 -5.98
N ASN A 37 11.19 -5.48 -7.13
CA ASN A 37 10.43 -4.24 -7.19
C ASN A 37 9.06 -4.41 -6.52
N SER A 38 8.33 -5.49 -6.82
CA SER A 38 7.04 -5.78 -6.17
C SER A 38 7.15 -5.91 -4.66
N ALA A 39 8.22 -6.50 -4.14
CA ALA A 39 8.44 -6.61 -2.70
C ALA A 39 8.65 -5.23 -2.05
N LEU A 40 9.46 -4.37 -2.67
CA LEU A 40 9.66 -2.99 -2.20
C LEU A 40 8.35 -2.19 -2.20
N MET A 41 7.53 -2.31 -3.25
CA MET A 41 6.22 -1.65 -3.28
C MET A 41 5.31 -2.17 -2.16
N SER A 42 5.29 -3.48 -1.92
CA SER A 42 4.49 -4.06 -0.83
C SER A 42 4.91 -3.52 0.52
N GLU A 43 6.21 -3.41 0.78
CA GLU A 43 6.76 -2.84 2.02
C GLU A 43 6.31 -1.40 2.22
N GLU A 44 6.36 -0.57 1.16
CA GLU A 44 5.90 0.82 1.24
C GLU A 44 4.42 0.94 1.59
N TYR A 45 3.57 0.11 0.98
CA TYR A 45 2.13 0.07 1.28
C TYR A 45 1.86 -0.42 2.70
N THR A 46 2.57 -1.45 3.16
CA THR A 46 2.45 -1.93 4.54
C THR A 46 2.80 -0.83 5.54
N ALA A 47 3.91 -0.11 5.33
CA ALA A 47 4.29 1.01 6.18
C ALA A 47 3.22 2.13 6.18
N ALA A 48 2.70 2.51 5.01
CA ALA A 48 1.65 3.54 4.92
C ALA A 48 0.37 3.13 5.65
N VAL A 49 -0.05 1.86 5.54
CA VAL A 49 -1.22 1.32 6.27
C VAL A 49 -0.97 1.35 7.77
N GLN A 50 0.21 0.92 8.24
CA GLN A 50 0.56 0.95 9.67
C GLN A 50 0.55 2.36 10.24
N ILE A 51 1.04 3.34 9.48
CA ILE A 51 0.97 4.77 9.86
C ILE A 51 -0.49 5.20 9.97
N ALA A 52 -1.32 4.91 8.96
CA ALA A 52 -2.74 5.27 8.97
C ALA A 52 -3.49 4.61 10.14
N GLU A 53 -3.24 3.34 10.44
CA GLU A 53 -3.81 2.61 11.57
C GLU A 53 -3.37 3.21 12.92
N SER A 54 -2.09 3.56 13.06
CA SER A 54 -1.55 4.23 14.25
C SER A 54 -2.23 5.59 14.48
N LEU A 55 -2.40 6.39 13.41
CA LEU A 55 -3.13 7.65 13.46
C LEU A 55 -4.60 7.46 13.86
N MET A 56 -5.27 6.43 13.32
CA MET A 56 -6.64 6.08 13.69
C MET A 56 -6.77 5.64 15.14
N ALA A 57 -5.82 4.85 15.63
CA ALA A 57 -5.79 4.40 17.02
C ALA A 57 -5.62 5.60 17.96
N LYS A 58 -4.64 6.48 17.69
CA LYS A 58 -4.37 7.69 18.49
C LYS A 58 -5.56 8.66 18.52
N THR A 59 -6.26 8.82 17.40
CA THR A 59 -7.35 9.80 17.26
C THR A 59 -8.58 9.40 18.08
N GLY A 60 -8.70 9.89 19.32
CA GLY A 60 -9.84 9.59 20.18
C GLY A 60 -9.62 8.47 21.20
N ALA A 61 -8.37 8.00 21.39
CA ALA A 61 -8.03 7.04 22.45
C ALA A 61 -7.92 7.69 23.84
N GLU A 62 -7.37 8.91 23.91
CA GLU A 62 -7.08 9.57 25.19
C GLU A 62 -8.10 10.66 25.57
N SER A 63 -8.90 11.14 24.62
CA SER A 63 -9.87 12.22 24.83
C SER A 63 -10.90 12.25 23.70
N ARG A 64 -12.04 12.92 23.94
CA ARG A 64 -13.08 13.16 22.92
C ARG A 64 -12.42 13.67 21.61
N PRO A 65 -12.69 13.04 20.45
CA PRO A 65 -12.15 13.47 19.17
C PRO A 65 -12.44 14.96 18.97
N LYS A 66 -11.38 15.76 18.82
CA LYS A 66 -11.52 17.17 18.50
C LYS A 66 -11.78 17.30 17.01
N ASN A 67 -12.82 18.03 16.66
CA ASN A 67 -13.07 18.42 15.28
C ASN A 67 -11.85 19.17 14.73
N GLY A 68 -11.46 18.85 13.51
CA GLY A 68 -10.36 19.53 12.85
C GLY A 68 -9.56 18.61 11.95
N GLN A 69 -8.44 19.13 11.51
CA GLN A 69 -7.50 18.45 10.63
C GLN A 69 -6.12 18.55 11.27
N ASN A 70 -5.37 17.45 11.24
CA ASN A 70 -3.98 17.41 11.65
C ASN A 70 -3.16 16.81 10.51
N SER A 71 -1.92 17.24 10.36
CA SER A 71 -1.05 16.76 9.30
C SER A 71 0.40 16.69 9.78
N GLY A 72 1.20 15.91 9.07
CA GLY A 72 2.62 15.76 9.39
C GLY A 72 3.35 14.89 8.37
N ILE A 73 4.59 14.60 8.70
CA ILE A 73 5.47 13.74 7.91
C ILE A 73 6.05 12.70 8.87
N GLU A 74 6.02 11.43 8.46
CA GLU A 74 6.64 10.31 9.17
C GLU A 74 7.78 9.73 8.32
N ASN A 75 8.90 9.40 8.95
CA ASN A 75 10.08 8.81 8.30
C ASN A 75 10.60 9.61 7.09
N ASP A 76 10.45 10.94 7.11
CA ASP A 76 10.83 11.87 6.03
C ASP A 76 10.29 11.54 4.62
N LYS A 77 9.26 10.69 4.55
CA LYS A 77 8.73 10.15 3.29
C LYS A 77 7.21 10.16 3.24
N TYR A 78 6.56 9.79 4.34
CA TYR A 78 5.11 9.60 4.37
C TYR A 78 4.44 10.87 4.86
N ARG A 79 3.83 11.61 3.93
CA ARG A 79 2.98 12.76 4.26
C ARG A 79 1.64 12.23 4.71
N TRP A 80 1.13 12.69 5.84
CA TRP A 80 -0.14 12.21 6.34
C TRP A 80 -1.05 13.35 6.77
N GLU A 81 -2.34 13.07 6.73
CA GLU A 81 -3.41 13.97 7.14
C GLU A 81 -4.52 13.18 7.82
N VAL A 82 -4.97 13.66 8.97
CA VAL A 82 -6.14 13.13 9.70
C VAL A 82 -7.20 14.21 9.74
N SER A 83 -8.42 13.89 9.32
CA SER A 83 -9.58 14.76 9.47
C SER A 83 -10.64 14.12 10.36
N VAL A 84 -11.15 14.88 11.32
CA VAL A 84 -12.21 14.49 12.26
C VAL A 84 -13.39 15.42 12.09
N ARG A 85 -14.55 14.85 11.75
CA ARG A 85 -15.78 15.62 11.51
C ARG A 85 -16.98 14.95 12.17
N PRO A 86 -17.95 15.71 12.72
CA PRO A 86 -19.20 15.15 13.22
C PRO A 86 -19.92 14.40 12.09
N PHE A 87 -20.45 13.23 12.40
CA PHE A 87 -21.21 12.41 11.46
C PHE A 87 -22.65 12.31 11.94
N ASN A 88 -23.56 12.95 11.21
CA ASN A 88 -24.99 12.88 11.52
C ASN A 88 -25.62 11.71 10.77
N PHE A 89 -26.06 10.69 11.51
CA PHE A 89 -26.83 9.58 10.94
C PHE A 89 -28.30 9.96 10.83
N ILE A 90 -28.81 10.14 9.62
CA ILE A 90 -30.24 10.40 9.37
C ILE A 90 -30.93 9.06 9.04
N ALA A 91 -31.46 8.39 10.05
CA ALA A 91 -32.32 7.22 9.86
C ALA A 91 -33.81 7.63 9.84
N GLY A 92 -34.32 8.01 8.67
CA GLY A 92 -35.75 8.26 8.46
C GLY A 92 -36.37 9.31 9.41
N LYS A 93 -37.68 9.20 9.68
CA LYS A 93 -38.45 10.14 10.53
C LYS A 93 -38.15 10.03 12.03
N PHE A 94 -37.23 9.17 12.46
CA PHE A 94 -36.84 9.05 13.85
C PHE A 94 -35.54 9.82 14.08
N GLN A 95 -35.67 11.05 14.61
CA GLN A 95 -34.56 11.68 15.33
C GLN A 95 -34.36 10.88 16.61
N MET A 96 -33.50 9.88 16.57
CA MET A 96 -33.04 9.23 17.80
C MET A 96 -32.30 10.32 18.58
N LYS A 97 -32.85 10.76 19.72
CA LYS A 97 -32.12 11.55 20.72
C LYS A 97 -31.01 10.66 21.27
N SER A 98 -29.94 10.52 20.49
CA SER A 98 -28.80 9.70 20.85
C SER A 98 -28.03 10.44 21.93
N THR A 99 -27.85 9.78 23.07
CA THR A 99 -26.91 10.18 24.12
C THR A 99 -25.46 10.06 23.64
N ALA A 100 -25.22 9.59 22.42
CA ALA A 100 -23.91 9.46 21.82
C ALA A 100 -23.79 10.24 20.50
N GLU A 101 -22.65 10.90 20.31
CA GLU A 101 -22.26 11.58 19.08
C GLU A 101 -21.35 10.69 18.24
N LEU A 102 -21.55 10.70 16.93
CA LEU A 102 -20.71 10.00 15.97
C LEU A 102 -19.73 10.99 15.35
N PHE A 103 -18.47 10.58 15.23
CA PHE A 103 -17.44 11.28 14.50
C PHE A 103 -16.91 10.38 13.39
N LYS A 104 -16.78 10.93 12.18
CA LYS A 104 -16.02 10.31 11.12
C LYS A 104 -14.58 10.75 11.22
N VAL A 105 -13.68 9.78 11.23
CA VAL A 105 -12.23 9.98 11.18
C VAL A 105 -11.74 9.44 9.85
N ASP A 106 -11.06 10.26 9.07
CA ASP A 106 -10.38 9.89 7.84
C ASP A 106 -8.87 10.14 8.02
N ALA A 107 -8.04 9.12 7.79
CA ALA A 107 -6.58 9.22 7.81
C ALA A 107 -6.06 8.88 6.42
N THR A 108 -5.39 9.84 5.80
CA THR A 108 -4.78 9.69 4.47
C THR A 108 -3.27 9.75 4.64
N VAL A 109 -2.56 8.80 4.05
CA VAL A 109 -1.09 8.77 3.99
C VAL A 109 -0.70 8.73 2.52
N SER A 110 0.12 9.68 2.08
CA SER A 110 0.66 9.76 0.73
C SER A 110 2.19 9.74 0.70
N TRP A 111 2.74 9.17 -0.37
CA TRP A 111 4.17 9.05 -0.60
C TRP A 111 4.46 8.86 -2.09
N GLY A 112 5.71 9.09 -2.47
CA GLY A 112 6.15 9.10 -3.85
C GLY A 112 6.42 10.53 -4.35
N ASP A 113 6.92 10.59 -5.58
CA ASP A 113 7.25 11.82 -6.28
C ASP A 113 6.05 12.32 -7.10
N ASP A 114 6.13 13.53 -7.64
CA ASP A 114 5.03 14.18 -8.36
C ASP A 114 4.45 13.34 -9.53
N ASP A 115 5.24 12.47 -10.15
CA ASP A 115 4.83 11.61 -11.27
C ASP A 115 4.22 10.26 -10.82
N ASN A 116 4.34 9.92 -9.53
CA ASN A 116 3.85 8.67 -8.94
C ASN A 116 3.41 8.86 -7.48
N ASP A 117 2.56 9.86 -7.23
CA ASP A 117 1.99 10.12 -5.91
C ASP A 117 0.98 9.02 -5.57
N ARG A 118 1.31 8.22 -4.56
CA ARG A 118 0.50 7.11 -4.06
C ARG A 118 -0.14 7.51 -2.77
N GLN A 119 -1.33 6.97 -2.51
CA GLN A 119 -2.04 7.23 -1.27
C GLN A 119 -2.77 6.01 -0.75
N VAL A 120 -2.86 5.93 0.57
CA VAL A 120 -3.76 5.04 1.32
C VAL A 120 -4.67 5.92 2.16
N ARG A 121 -5.97 5.64 2.13
CA ARG A 121 -6.94 6.29 3.00
C ARG A 121 -7.70 5.23 3.80
N LEU A 122 -7.67 5.39 5.12
CA LEU A 122 -8.53 4.64 6.03
C LEU A 122 -9.61 5.57 6.58
N SER A 123 -10.79 5.01 6.81
CA SER A 123 -11.94 5.73 7.36
C SER A 123 -12.59 4.91 8.46
N THR A 124 -12.96 5.53 9.57
CA THR A 124 -13.70 4.88 10.65
C THR A 124 -14.75 5.82 11.24
N LEU A 125 -15.76 5.25 11.88
CA LEU A 125 -16.75 5.97 12.67
C LEU A 125 -16.48 5.68 14.15
N LYS A 126 -16.25 6.72 14.93
CA LYS A 126 -16.11 6.64 16.38
C LYS A 126 -17.35 7.17 17.06
N LEU A 127 -17.90 6.36 17.96
CA LEU A 127 -19.03 6.74 18.82
C LEU A 127 -18.48 7.28 20.14
N VAL A 128 -18.99 8.43 20.57
CA VAL A 128 -18.60 9.08 21.81
C VAL A 128 -19.86 9.35 22.61
N ASN A 129 -19.94 8.83 23.84
CA ASN A 129 -21.03 9.18 24.73
C ASN A 129 -20.93 10.66 25.13
N LYS A 130 -22.06 11.37 25.12
CA LYS A 130 -22.21 12.63 25.82
C LYS A 130 -22.22 12.28 27.31
N GLU A 131 -21.06 12.36 27.96
CA GLU A 131 -21.05 12.38 29.43
C GLU A 131 -21.92 13.57 29.90
N GLN A 132 -22.76 13.28 30.89
CA GLN A 132 -23.72 14.21 31.49
C GLN A 132 -23.02 15.35 32.20
#